data_AF-A0A9E5AHF9-F1
#
_entry.id   AF-A0A9E5AHF9-F1
#
_cell.length_a   1.000
_cell.length_b   1.000
_cell.length_c   1.000
_cell.angle_alpha   90.00
_cell.angle_beta   90.00
_cell.angle_gamma   90.00
#
_symmetry.space_group_name_H-M   'P 1'
#
loop_
_entity.id
_entity.type
_entity.pdbx_description
1 polymer ?
#
loop_
_entity_poly.entity_id
_entity_poly.type
_entity_poly.pdbx_seq_one_letter_code
_entity_poly.pdbx_strand_id
1 'polypeptide(L)'
;MATACGGEKPAVAPIGDTTEASALGFDSEPLSGDGAGASAEVASGAETKDTTTADSGPPQLDVAIDGAALVEVTSGCTPNCKGKICGSNGCGAVCGFCQSGQFCAADGSKCAGFCEKSCKDKVCGADGCNGACGTCDSGFQCGDDFKCYAVACQGSCSGKQCGDNGCGKTCGTCAGNDFCAAGQCKANACKDIDSQKGKCEGDLLITCSGVGAAAAKVTKDCAAPPNLQNLTCGWDAAINKNACMVKQCDANCTTDGSEKIVCGPNGCGQLCGSCSDGWKCNVTACVAVEGAACTAANFPAQGQCEGKVWMYCNTGKLKYVDCVAAGMNKCGWNGSAGKFECL
;
A
#
# COMPACT_ATOMS: atom_id res chain seq x y z
N MET A 1 51.39 -32.85 -28.46
CA MET A 1 52.24 -31.90 -29.22
C MET A 1 51.28 -31.07 -30.07
N ALA A 2 50.86 -29.91 -29.55
CA ALA A 2 51.33 -28.57 -29.95
C ALA A 2 50.61 -28.08 -31.24
N THR A 3 49.63 -27.17 -31.12
CA THR A 3 49.72 -25.74 -31.56
C THR A 3 49.02 -25.56 -32.91
N ALA A 4 48.22 -24.55 -33.28
CA ALA A 4 47.71 -23.30 -32.70
C ALA A 4 46.41 -22.91 -33.43
N CYS A 5 45.55 -22.12 -32.79
CA CYS A 5 44.55 -21.27 -33.45
C CYS A 5 45.08 -19.83 -33.51
N GLY A 6 44.91 -19.16 -34.65
CA GLY A 6 45.26 -17.75 -34.83
C GLY A 6 44.32 -17.04 -35.80
N GLY A 7 44.03 -15.77 -35.47
CA GLY A 7 43.50 -14.72 -36.35
C GLY A 7 41.97 -14.63 -36.47
N GLU A 8 41.30 -13.48 -36.49
CA GLU A 8 41.72 -12.08 -36.57
C GLU A 8 40.57 -11.16 -36.12
N LYS A 9 40.94 -10.00 -35.56
CA LYS A 9 40.11 -8.83 -35.29
C LYS A 9 40.13 -7.92 -36.54
N PRO A 10 39.14 -7.03 -36.72
CA PRO A 10 39.55 -5.66 -37.04
C PRO A 10 38.83 -4.61 -36.19
N ALA A 11 39.54 -3.48 -36.06
CA ALA A 11 39.20 -2.30 -35.31
C ALA A 11 39.09 -1.11 -36.29
N VAL A 12 38.13 -0.21 -36.02
CA VAL A 12 38.19 1.27 -36.15
C VAL A 12 38.34 1.81 -37.61
N ALA A 13 37.55 2.77 -38.10
CA ALA A 13 37.60 4.21 -37.77
C ALA A 13 36.52 5.03 -38.54
N PRO A 14 36.37 6.35 -38.26
CA PRO A 14 35.15 7.16 -38.45
C PRO A 14 35.22 8.23 -39.56
N ILE A 15 34.11 8.94 -39.77
CA ILE A 15 33.92 10.22 -40.52
C ILE A 15 32.55 10.77 -40.05
N GLY A 16 32.31 12.01 -39.57
CA GLY A 16 32.69 13.37 -40.00
C GLY A 16 31.38 14.09 -40.38
N ASP A 17 30.75 14.88 -39.51
CA ASP A 17 30.79 16.35 -39.35
C ASP A 17 29.75 17.15 -40.18
N THR A 18 29.27 18.26 -39.58
CA THR A 18 28.63 19.48 -40.12
C THR A 18 27.09 19.57 -40.36
N THR A 19 26.46 20.33 -39.44
CA THR A 19 25.63 21.55 -39.60
C THR A 19 24.30 21.63 -40.40
N GLU A 20 23.33 22.28 -39.72
CA GLU A 20 22.26 23.20 -40.19
C GLU A 20 21.05 22.63 -40.96
N ALA A 21 19.85 22.75 -40.36
CA ALA A 21 18.72 23.48 -40.96
C ALA A 21 17.45 23.42 -40.08
N SER A 22 17.06 24.61 -39.61
CA SER A 22 15.72 25.20 -39.68
C SER A 22 14.51 24.54 -39.02
N ALA A 23 13.98 25.31 -38.08
CA ALA A 23 12.68 25.25 -37.45
C ALA A 23 11.50 25.31 -38.44
N LEU A 24 10.45 24.54 -38.12
CA LEU A 24 9.02 24.79 -38.34
C LEU A 24 8.32 24.07 -37.16
N GLY A 25 7.60 24.67 -36.22
CA GLY A 25 6.68 25.79 -36.36
C GLY A 25 5.31 25.27 -36.76
N PHE A 26 4.53 24.72 -35.83
CA PHE A 26 3.10 24.49 -36.03
C PHE A 26 2.33 24.92 -34.79
N ASP A 27 1.88 26.16 -34.88
CA ASP A 27 0.92 26.82 -34.03
C ASP A 27 -0.45 26.16 -34.07
N SER A 28 -1.11 26.26 -32.92
CA SER A 28 -2.53 26.00 -32.72
C SER A 28 -3.31 27.21 -33.20
N GLU A 29 -4.39 27.04 -33.98
CA GLU A 29 -5.48 28.02 -34.10
C GLU A 29 -6.76 27.38 -34.67
N PRO A 30 -7.94 28.02 -34.49
CA PRO A 30 -9.22 27.38 -34.23
C PRO A 30 -10.19 27.45 -35.41
N LEU A 31 -11.32 26.74 -35.31
CA LEU A 31 -12.42 26.85 -36.26
C LEU A 31 -13.63 27.54 -35.62
N SER A 32 -14.00 28.68 -36.20
CA SER A 32 -15.23 29.45 -35.99
C SER A 32 -16.15 29.37 -37.21
N GLY A 33 -17.47 29.45 -36.96
CA GLY A 33 -18.53 29.99 -37.83
C GLY A 33 -19.11 29.03 -38.89
N ASP A 34 -20.41 29.02 -39.25
CA ASP A 34 -21.56 29.84 -38.87
C ASP A 34 -22.89 29.23 -39.38
N GLY A 35 -23.98 29.55 -38.67
CA GLY A 35 -25.35 29.74 -39.21
C GLY A 35 -26.34 28.55 -39.10
N ALA A 36 -27.62 28.72 -38.77
CA ALA A 36 -28.44 29.85 -38.32
C ALA A 36 -29.83 29.28 -37.91
N GLY A 37 -30.57 29.96 -37.02
CA GLY A 37 -31.98 29.65 -36.78
C GLY A 37 -32.57 30.27 -35.51
N ALA A 38 -33.12 31.48 -35.66
CA ALA A 38 -33.81 32.34 -34.68
C ALA A 38 -34.81 31.61 -33.75
N SER A 39 -35.04 32.06 -32.51
CA SER A 39 -35.86 33.24 -32.20
C SER A 39 -35.65 33.78 -30.77
N ALA A 40 -35.77 35.11 -30.66
CA ALA A 40 -35.51 36.00 -29.52
C ALA A 40 -36.50 35.85 -28.33
N GLU A 41 -36.02 35.94 -27.08
CA GLU A 41 -36.14 37.05 -26.10
C GLU A 41 -37.59 37.40 -25.68
N VAL A 42 -37.96 37.50 -24.39
CA VAL A 42 -37.66 38.60 -23.46
C VAL A 42 -37.67 38.14 -21.98
N ALA A 43 -36.87 38.83 -21.18
CA ALA A 43 -36.50 38.60 -19.79
C ALA A 43 -37.40 39.25 -18.70
N SER A 44 -37.01 38.97 -17.45
CA SER A 44 -37.33 39.62 -16.15
C SER A 44 -38.65 39.23 -15.49
N GLY A 45 -38.77 39.01 -14.19
CA GLY A 45 -37.83 39.05 -13.06
C GLY A 45 -38.63 39.02 -11.74
N ALA A 46 -37.93 38.69 -10.66
CA ALA A 46 -38.23 38.94 -9.24
C ALA A 46 -39.22 38.02 -8.46
N GLU A 47 -38.67 37.57 -7.32
CA GLU A 47 -39.25 36.82 -6.21
C GLU A 47 -40.37 37.58 -5.47
N THR A 48 -41.34 36.85 -4.90
CA THR A 48 -41.86 37.13 -3.55
C THR A 48 -42.42 35.87 -2.89
N LYS A 49 -42.47 35.98 -1.56
CA LYS A 49 -42.54 35.00 -0.49
C LYS A 49 -43.99 34.73 -0.04
N ASP A 50 -44.27 33.45 0.26
CA ASP A 50 -45.11 32.91 1.36
C ASP A 50 -46.47 33.57 1.70
N THR A 51 -47.60 32.87 1.52
CA THR A 51 -48.46 32.37 2.65
C THR A 51 -49.75 31.67 2.20
N THR A 52 -49.99 30.51 2.86
CA THR A 52 -51.28 29.92 3.31
C THR A 52 -52.28 29.23 2.36
N THR A 53 -52.47 27.93 2.68
CA THR A 53 -53.70 27.11 2.74
C THR A 53 -54.46 26.78 1.45
N ALA A 54 -54.43 25.52 1.02
CA ALA A 54 -55.42 24.49 1.39
C ALA A 54 -55.26 23.25 0.50
N ASP A 55 -55.24 22.09 1.16
CA ASP A 55 -56.01 20.89 0.83
C ASP A 55 -56.13 20.43 -0.63
N SER A 56 -55.50 19.30 -0.95
CA SER A 56 -56.04 18.25 -1.82
C SER A 56 -55.08 17.04 -1.79
N GLY A 57 -55.35 16.10 -0.89
CA GLY A 57 -54.76 14.76 -0.93
C GLY A 57 -55.17 13.99 -2.20
N PRO A 58 -54.48 12.88 -2.53
CA PRO A 58 -54.81 12.07 -3.69
C PRO A 58 -56.22 11.46 -3.56
N PRO A 59 -56.93 11.23 -4.68
CA PRO A 59 -58.32 10.80 -4.65
C PRO A 59 -58.44 9.43 -3.97
N GLN A 60 -59.26 9.36 -2.92
CA GLN A 60 -59.67 8.08 -2.35
C GLN A 60 -60.60 7.37 -3.34
N LEU A 61 -60.20 6.16 -3.70
CA LEU A 61 -61.03 5.23 -4.43
C LEU A 61 -62.04 4.64 -3.43
N ASP A 62 -63.20 5.26 -3.33
CA ASP A 62 -64.31 4.78 -2.51
C ASP A 62 -64.98 3.57 -3.20
N VAL A 63 -64.40 2.38 -3.01
CA VAL A 63 -65.12 1.12 -3.29
C VAL A 63 -66.02 0.84 -2.09
N ALA A 64 -67.29 1.18 -2.24
CA ALA A 64 -68.35 0.67 -1.38
C ALA A 64 -68.48 -0.85 -1.57
N ILE A 65 -68.15 -1.63 -0.54
CA ILE A 65 -68.52 -3.04 -0.46
C ILE A 65 -69.69 -3.15 0.52
N ASP A 66 -70.89 -3.08 -0.03
CA ASP A 66 -72.11 -3.54 0.63
C ASP A 66 -72.04 -5.07 0.68
N GLY A 67 -72.14 -5.64 1.88
CA GLY A 67 -72.08 -7.08 2.11
C GLY A 67 -70.71 -7.57 2.52
N ALA A 68 -70.44 -7.52 3.83
CA ALA A 68 -69.36 -8.25 4.47
C ALA A 68 -69.59 -9.78 4.32
N ALA A 69 -69.29 -10.32 3.15
CA ALA A 69 -68.62 -11.61 3.10
C ALA A 69 -67.23 -11.34 3.68
N LEU A 70 -67.03 -11.74 4.94
CA LEU A 70 -65.70 -12.03 5.45
C LEU A 70 -65.11 -13.03 4.46
N VAL A 71 -64.32 -12.55 3.49
CA VAL A 71 -63.32 -13.39 2.86
C VAL A 71 -62.46 -13.79 4.05
N GLU A 72 -62.64 -15.03 4.48
CA GLU A 72 -61.77 -15.63 5.47
C GLU A 72 -60.36 -15.43 4.97
N VAL A 73 -59.65 -14.47 5.59
CA VAL A 73 -58.20 -14.51 5.66
C VAL A 73 -57.97 -15.86 6.32
N THR A 74 -57.64 -16.86 5.50
CA THR A 74 -57.34 -18.22 5.92
C THR A 74 -56.48 -18.14 7.17
N SER A 75 -57.11 -18.38 8.32
CA SER A 75 -56.59 -18.13 9.66
C SER A 75 -55.57 -19.20 10.10
N GLY A 76 -54.82 -19.73 9.13
CA GLY A 76 -53.77 -20.72 9.34
C GLY A 76 -52.37 -20.26 8.94
N CYS A 77 -52.20 -19.06 8.36
CA CYS A 77 -50.88 -18.61 7.95
C CYS A 77 -50.21 -17.78 9.05
N THR A 78 -49.16 -18.34 9.66
CA THR A 78 -48.32 -17.61 10.62
C THR A 78 -47.22 -16.87 9.87
N PRO A 79 -47.22 -15.52 9.84
CA PRO A 79 -46.20 -14.77 9.12
C PRO A 79 -44.83 -14.96 9.76
N ASN A 80 -43.82 -15.25 8.94
CA ASN A 80 -42.45 -15.49 9.40
C ASN A 80 -41.48 -14.45 8.81
N CYS A 81 -41.07 -13.52 9.67
CA CYS A 81 -40.03 -12.54 9.38
C CYS A 81 -38.70 -12.82 10.08
N LYS A 82 -38.55 -13.99 10.71
CA LYS A 82 -37.32 -14.33 11.42
C LYS A 82 -36.15 -14.42 10.43
N GLY A 83 -35.17 -13.53 10.60
CA GLY A 83 -34.01 -13.43 9.73
C GLY A 83 -34.25 -12.65 8.43
N LYS A 84 -35.42 -12.04 8.26
CA LYS A 84 -35.73 -11.17 7.10
C LYS A 84 -35.86 -9.72 7.54
N ILE A 85 -35.25 -8.81 6.79
CA ILE A 85 -35.40 -7.35 6.94
C ILE A 85 -36.31 -6.75 5.86
N CYS A 86 -36.60 -7.51 4.81
CA CYS A 86 -37.46 -7.13 3.70
C CYS A 86 -38.05 -8.38 3.03
N GLY A 87 -39.04 -8.20 2.15
CA GLY A 87 -39.59 -9.29 1.34
C GLY A 87 -40.77 -10.01 2.00
N SER A 88 -41.30 -11.06 1.35
CA SER A 88 -42.55 -11.71 1.78
C SER A 88 -42.45 -12.38 3.16
N ASN A 89 -43.49 -12.22 3.98
CA ASN A 89 -43.68 -12.89 5.26
C ASN A 89 -44.29 -14.31 5.13
N GLY A 90 -44.55 -14.78 3.90
CA GLY A 90 -45.14 -16.09 3.62
C GLY A 90 -46.67 -16.14 3.69
N CYS A 91 -47.32 -15.04 4.08
CA CYS A 91 -48.78 -14.96 4.29
C CYS A 91 -49.44 -13.81 3.53
N GLY A 92 -48.82 -13.37 2.42
CA GLY A 92 -49.34 -12.30 1.57
C GLY A 92 -48.97 -10.87 2.00
N ALA A 93 -48.29 -10.69 3.14
CA ALA A 93 -47.72 -9.41 3.57
C ALA A 93 -46.17 -9.44 3.53
N VAL A 94 -45.50 -8.36 3.94
CA VAL A 94 -44.03 -8.20 3.84
C VAL A 94 -43.35 -7.91 5.18
N CYS A 95 -42.08 -8.29 5.31
CA CYS A 95 -41.22 -8.18 6.50
C CYS A 95 -40.38 -6.89 6.53
N GLY A 96 -40.80 -5.85 5.80
CA GLY A 96 -40.07 -4.58 5.65
C GLY A 96 -39.87 -4.20 4.18
N PHE A 97 -39.37 -2.99 3.97
CA PHE A 97 -39.10 -2.41 2.65
C PHE A 97 -37.67 -1.89 2.59
N CYS A 98 -37.06 -1.97 1.41
CA CYS A 98 -35.74 -1.39 1.17
C CYS A 98 -35.84 0.09 0.86
N GLN A 99 -34.75 0.84 1.13
CA GLN A 99 -34.68 2.25 0.79
C GLN A 99 -34.70 2.45 -0.73
N SER A 100 -35.02 3.67 -1.17
CA SER A 100 -35.04 4.00 -2.59
C SER A 100 -33.70 3.64 -3.25
N GLY A 101 -33.76 2.90 -4.36
CA GLY A 101 -32.60 2.40 -5.09
C GLY A 101 -32.00 1.08 -4.60
N GLN A 102 -32.68 0.40 -3.68
CA GLN A 102 -32.32 -0.95 -3.23
C GLN A 102 -33.45 -1.95 -3.52
N PHE A 103 -33.08 -3.21 -3.73
CA PHE A 103 -33.99 -4.33 -3.81
C PHE A 103 -33.74 -5.32 -2.67
N CYS A 104 -34.77 -6.06 -2.32
CA CYS A 104 -34.66 -7.09 -1.32
C CYS A 104 -33.92 -8.31 -1.91
N ALA A 105 -32.87 -8.79 -1.23
CA ALA A 105 -32.23 -10.05 -1.60
C ALA A 105 -33.25 -11.20 -1.57
N ALA A 106 -33.05 -12.23 -2.39
CA ALA A 106 -34.01 -13.31 -2.57
C ALA A 106 -34.35 -14.05 -1.25
N ASP A 107 -33.42 -14.11 -0.30
CA ASP A 107 -33.59 -14.70 1.03
C ASP A 107 -34.25 -13.75 2.05
N GLY A 108 -34.43 -12.48 1.71
CA GLY A 108 -34.98 -11.44 2.58
C GLY A 108 -34.00 -10.89 3.63
N SER A 109 -32.75 -11.37 3.67
CA SER A 109 -31.81 -11.09 4.76
C SER A 109 -31.21 -9.67 4.69
N LYS A 110 -31.18 -9.07 3.50
CA LYS A 110 -30.58 -7.76 3.26
C LYS A 110 -31.26 -7.00 2.13
N CYS A 111 -31.15 -5.67 2.20
CA CYS A 111 -31.42 -4.78 1.09
C CYS A 111 -30.11 -4.53 0.34
N ALA A 112 -30.09 -4.78 -0.97
CA ALA A 112 -28.94 -4.59 -1.84
C ALA A 112 -29.22 -3.44 -2.81
N GLY A 113 -28.23 -2.58 -3.08
CA GLY A 113 -28.35 -1.54 -4.10
C GLY A 113 -28.51 -2.13 -5.50
N PHE A 114 -28.95 -1.31 -6.47
CA PHE A 114 -28.99 -1.68 -7.89
C PHE A 114 -27.72 -2.44 -8.29
N CYS A 115 -27.92 -3.64 -8.84
CA CYS A 115 -26.81 -4.43 -9.29
C CYS A 115 -26.36 -3.90 -10.65
N GLU A 116 -25.12 -3.41 -10.71
CA GLU A 116 -24.52 -2.93 -11.94
C GLU A 116 -24.07 -4.12 -12.79
N LYS A 117 -24.70 -4.27 -13.95
CA LYS A 117 -24.41 -5.38 -14.87
C LYS A 117 -22.99 -5.29 -15.38
N SER A 118 -22.20 -6.33 -15.13
CA SER A 118 -20.83 -6.46 -15.61
C SER A 118 -20.80 -7.19 -16.96
N CYS A 119 -21.31 -6.51 -18.00
CA CYS A 119 -21.42 -7.02 -19.37
C CYS A 119 -20.42 -6.47 -20.36
N LYS A 120 -19.55 -5.58 -19.92
CA LYS A 120 -18.45 -5.09 -20.75
C LYS A 120 -17.64 -6.28 -21.25
N ASP A 121 -17.44 -6.32 -22.57
CA ASP A 121 -16.68 -7.36 -23.30
C ASP A 121 -17.27 -8.79 -23.25
N LYS A 122 -18.52 -8.97 -22.83
CA LYS A 122 -19.22 -10.26 -22.84
C LYS A 122 -20.29 -10.31 -23.92
N VAL A 123 -20.28 -11.36 -24.75
CA VAL A 123 -21.35 -11.64 -25.74
C VAL A 123 -22.46 -12.49 -25.12
N CYS A 124 -22.11 -13.36 -24.18
CA CYS A 124 -23.03 -14.25 -23.49
C CYS A 124 -22.57 -14.49 -22.04
N GLY A 125 -23.40 -15.17 -21.25
CA GLY A 125 -23.07 -15.54 -19.87
C GLY A 125 -23.58 -14.55 -18.83
N ALA A 126 -23.25 -14.80 -17.56
CA ALA A 126 -23.84 -14.08 -16.44
C ALA A 126 -23.41 -12.61 -16.35
N ASP A 127 -24.35 -11.73 -16.00
CA ASP A 127 -24.13 -10.29 -15.82
C ASP A 127 -23.68 -9.88 -14.40
N GLY A 128 -23.51 -10.85 -13.49
CA GLY A 128 -23.18 -10.60 -12.09
C GLY A 128 -24.38 -10.21 -11.22
N CYS A 129 -25.57 -10.11 -11.82
CA CYS A 129 -26.80 -9.62 -11.23
C CYS A 129 -27.96 -10.61 -11.35
N ASN A 130 -27.63 -11.92 -11.38
CA ASN A 130 -28.56 -13.02 -11.66
C ASN A 130 -29.25 -12.94 -13.05
N GLY A 131 -28.75 -12.09 -13.96
CA GLY A 131 -29.15 -12.03 -15.36
C GLY A 131 -28.02 -12.47 -16.29
N ALA A 132 -28.17 -12.16 -17.58
CA ALA A 132 -27.20 -12.49 -18.62
C ALA A 132 -26.86 -11.27 -19.48
N CYS A 133 -25.64 -11.25 -20.02
CA CYS A 133 -25.12 -10.21 -20.93
C CYS A 133 -25.51 -10.41 -22.39
N GLY A 134 -26.17 -11.54 -22.69
CA GLY A 134 -26.64 -11.93 -24.00
C GLY A 134 -26.89 -13.45 -24.04
N THR A 135 -27.36 -13.93 -25.18
CA THR A 135 -27.63 -15.35 -25.45
C THR A 135 -26.98 -15.74 -26.78
N CYS A 136 -26.48 -16.96 -26.87
CA CYS A 136 -25.98 -17.51 -28.12
C CYS A 136 -27.14 -17.99 -28.99
N ASP A 137 -26.97 -17.89 -30.32
CA ASP A 137 -27.93 -18.42 -31.28
C ASP A 137 -28.07 -19.94 -31.18
N SER A 138 -29.16 -20.48 -31.76
CA SER A 138 -29.40 -21.91 -31.81
C SER A 138 -28.22 -22.65 -32.45
N GLY A 139 -27.71 -23.68 -31.77
CA GLY A 139 -26.52 -24.43 -32.22
C GLY A 139 -25.19 -23.89 -31.71
N PHE A 140 -25.20 -22.82 -30.92
CA PHE A 140 -24.02 -22.26 -30.24
C PHE A 140 -24.17 -22.36 -28.71
N GLN A 141 -23.05 -22.46 -28.02
CA GLN A 141 -22.93 -22.46 -26.56
C GLN A 141 -21.99 -21.34 -26.11
N CYS A 142 -22.22 -20.83 -24.92
CA CYS A 142 -21.36 -19.82 -24.32
C CYS A 142 -20.08 -20.48 -23.79
N GLY A 143 -18.93 -19.97 -24.21
CA GLY A 143 -17.62 -20.36 -23.70
C GLY A 143 -17.25 -19.66 -22.40
N ASP A 144 -16.20 -20.16 -21.75
CA ASP A 144 -15.61 -19.62 -20.52
C ASP A 144 -15.03 -18.20 -20.73
N ASP A 145 -14.70 -17.83 -21.98
CA ASP A 145 -14.28 -16.48 -22.38
C ASP A 145 -15.45 -15.57 -22.77
N PHE A 146 -16.69 -15.97 -22.44
CA PHE A 146 -17.93 -15.22 -22.67
C PHE A 146 -18.28 -14.95 -24.14
N LYS A 147 -17.77 -15.78 -25.05
CA LYS A 147 -18.10 -15.77 -26.49
C LYS A 147 -18.91 -17.00 -26.88
N CYS A 148 -19.61 -16.92 -28.01
CA CYS A 148 -20.42 -18.02 -28.53
C CYS A 148 -19.61 -18.91 -29.48
N TYR A 149 -19.66 -20.22 -29.25
CA TYR A 149 -19.01 -21.25 -30.05
C TYR A 149 -20.00 -22.28 -30.53
N ALA A 150 -19.81 -22.85 -31.72
CA ALA A 150 -20.68 -23.93 -32.17
C ALA A 150 -20.68 -25.09 -31.17
N VAL A 151 -21.84 -25.69 -30.90
CA VAL A 151 -21.95 -26.86 -30.00
C VAL A 151 -21.12 -28.03 -30.52
N ALA A 152 -20.98 -28.16 -31.84
CA ALA A 152 -20.14 -29.16 -32.50
C ALA A 152 -18.64 -28.80 -32.53
N CYS A 153 -18.23 -27.67 -31.92
CA CYS A 153 -16.82 -27.26 -31.89
C CYS A 153 -16.01 -28.26 -31.05
N GLN A 154 -15.10 -28.97 -31.70
CA GLN A 154 -14.19 -29.89 -31.04
C GLN A 154 -12.89 -29.17 -30.69
N GLY A 155 -12.74 -28.82 -29.41
CA GLY A 155 -11.53 -28.17 -28.93
C GLY A 155 -10.32 -29.10 -28.99
N SER A 156 -9.13 -28.53 -29.19
CA SER A 156 -7.88 -29.29 -29.24
C SER A 156 -6.90 -28.83 -28.16
N CYS A 157 -6.42 -29.79 -27.38
CA CYS A 157 -5.36 -29.60 -26.39
C CYS A 157 -4.04 -30.25 -26.79
N SER A 158 -3.94 -30.76 -28.02
CA SER A 158 -2.71 -31.37 -28.51
C SER A 158 -1.55 -30.39 -28.45
N GLY A 159 -0.51 -30.73 -27.69
CA GLY A 159 0.66 -29.87 -27.47
C GLY A 159 0.42 -28.69 -26.51
N LYS A 160 -0.70 -28.65 -25.78
CA LYS A 160 -0.98 -27.63 -24.76
C LYS A 160 -1.06 -28.24 -23.35
N GLN A 161 -0.42 -27.59 -22.39
CA GLN A 161 -0.56 -27.85 -20.96
C GLN A 161 -1.62 -26.95 -20.31
N CYS A 162 -1.78 -25.74 -20.84
CA CYS A 162 -2.65 -24.68 -20.32
C CYS A 162 -3.29 -23.89 -21.48
N GLY A 163 -4.34 -23.11 -21.21
CA GLY A 163 -4.87 -22.07 -22.12
C GLY A 163 -5.99 -22.56 -23.06
N ASP A 164 -6.47 -21.70 -23.95
CA ASP A 164 -7.70 -21.98 -24.72
C ASP A 164 -7.58 -23.20 -25.64
N ASN A 165 -8.66 -23.98 -25.71
CA ASN A 165 -8.80 -25.12 -26.61
C ASN A 165 -9.36 -24.74 -28.00
N GLY A 166 -9.67 -23.46 -28.22
CA GLY A 166 -10.23 -22.92 -29.47
C GLY A 166 -11.76 -23.02 -29.61
N CYS A 167 -12.44 -23.65 -28.64
CA CYS A 167 -13.88 -23.89 -28.65
C CYS A 167 -14.56 -23.39 -27.36
N GLY A 168 -14.06 -22.27 -26.82
CA GLY A 168 -14.64 -21.65 -25.63
C GLY A 168 -14.39 -22.40 -24.33
N LYS A 169 -13.48 -23.38 -24.29
CA LYS A 169 -13.03 -24.02 -23.05
C LYS A 169 -11.52 -23.93 -22.93
N THR A 170 -11.00 -24.29 -21.76
CA THR A 170 -9.55 -24.28 -21.48
C THR A 170 -8.96 -25.70 -21.44
N CYS A 171 -7.70 -25.81 -21.83
CA CYS A 171 -6.87 -27.00 -21.75
C CYS A 171 -6.04 -26.94 -20.46
N GLY A 172 -6.45 -27.60 -19.39
CA GLY A 172 -5.65 -27.69 -18.15
C GLY A 172 -5.42 -26.35 -17.43
N THR A 173 -4.70 -26.41 -16.32
CA THR A 173 -4.33 -25.26 -15.48
C THR A 173 -2.88 -25.37 -15.03
N CYS A 174 -2.24 -24.23 -14.76
CA CYS A 174 -0.87 -24.20 -14.25
C CYS A 174 -0.85 -24.33 -12.71
N ALA A 175 0.20 -24.96 -12.19
CA ALA A 175 0.35 -25.19 -10.76
C ALA A 175 0.87 -23.94 -10.03
N GLY A 176 0.33 -23.68 -8.84
CA GLY A 176 0.75 -22.54 -8.02
C GLY A 176 0.52 -21.21 -8.74
N ASN A 177 1.53 -20.35 -8.74
CA ASN A 177 1.46 -19.04 -9.38
C ASN A 177 1.98 -19.03 -10.83
N ASP A 178 2.33 -20.19 -11.41
CA ASP A 178 2.80 -20.28 -12.79
C ASP A 178 1.73 -19.79 -13.78
N PHE A 179 2.16 -19.23 -14.90
CA PHE A 179 1.25 -18.61 -15.87
C PHE A 179 1.25 -19.35 -17.20
N CYS A 180 0.14 -19.26 -17.91
CA CYS A 180 0.03 -19.84 -19.23
C CYS A 180 0.58 -18.90 -20.30
N ALA A 181 1.56 -19.35 -21.08
CA ALA A 181 2.05 -18.62 -22.25
C ALA A 181 2.31 -19.59 -23.41
N ALA A 182 1.74 -19.26 -24.57
CA ALA A 182 1.82 -20.08 -25.78
C ALA A 182 1.43 -21.56 -25.53
N GLY A 183 0.41 -21.79 -24.70
CA GLY A 183 -0.08 -23.14 -24.36
C GLY A 183 0.78 -23.92 -23.38
N GLN A 184 1.84 -23.33 -22.83
CA GLN A 184 2.77 -23.97 -21.89
C GLN A 184 2.76 -23.24 -20.55
N CYS A 185 2.86 -23.99 -19.45
CA CYS A 185 3.04 -23.36 -18.15
C CYS A 185 4.46 -22.83 -18.04
N LYS A 186 4.58 -21.54 -17.79
CA LYS A 186 5.84 -20.85 -17.56
C LYS A 186 5.95 -20.49 -16.09
N ALA A 187 7.17 -20.68 -15.57
CA ALA A 187 7.48 -20.32 -14.20
C ALA A 187 7.20 -18.82 -14.00
N ASN A 188 6.36 -18.52 -13.02
CA ASN A 188 6.20 -17.14 -12.60
C ASN A 188 7.46 -16.73 -11.81
N ALA A 189 7.99 -15.55 -12.09
CA ALA A 189 9.10 -14.98 -11.32
C ALA A 189 8.79 -14.95 -9.82
N CYS A 190 7.51 -14.93 -9.44
CA CYS A 190 6.97 -14.91 -8.10
C CYS A 190 6.47 -16.27 -7.57
N LYS A 191 6.86 -17.38 -8.19
CA LYS A 191 6.36 -18.72 -7.81
C LYS A 191 6.55 -19.06 -6.33
N ASP A 192 7.64 -18.60 -5.74
CA ASP A 192 8.04 -18.86 -4.36
C ASP A 192 7.68 -17.72 -3.39
N ILE A 193 6.89 -16.75 -3.84
CA ILE A 193 6.52 -15.56 -3.07
C ILE A 193 5.00 -15.49 -2.99
N ASP A 194 4.47 -15.46 -1.77
CA ASP A 194 3.06 -15.19 -1.53
C ASP A 194 2.75 -13.75 -1.98
N SER A 195 1.84 -13.58 -2.93
CA SER A 195 1.53 -12.28 -3.55
C SER A 195 0.89 -11.27 -2.60
N GLN A 196 0.33 -11.72 -1.48
CA GLN A 196 -0.28 -10.87 -0.47
C GLN A 196 0.66 -10.63 0.72
N LYS A 197 1.51 -11.61 1.03
CA LYS A 197 2.35 -11.61 2.23
C LYS A 197 3.81 -11.25 1.98
N GLY A 198 4.32 -11.40 0.76
CA GLY A 198 5.74 -11.31 0.46
C GLY A 198 6.56 -12.39 1.21
N LYS A 199 7.88 -12.29 1.13
CA LYS A 199 8.83 -13.20 1.79
C LYS A 199 10.05 -12.42 2.28
N CYS A 200 10.66 -12.89 3.36
CA CYS A 200 11.98 -12.43 3.81
C CYS A 200 13.08 -13.39 3.38
N GLU A 201 14.20 -12.85 2.89
CA GLU A 201 15.46 -13.56 2.71
C GLU A 201 16.57 -12.77 3.42
N GLY A 202 16.84 -13.13 4.68
CA GLY A 202 17.64 -12.28 5.57
C GLY A 202 16.94 -10.92 5.76
N ASP A 203 17.67 -9.83 5.57
CA ASP A 203 17.15 -8.46 5.67
C ASP A 203 16.46 -7.96 4.39
N LEU A 204 16.38 -8.79 3.35
CA LEU A 204 15.70 -8.44 2.10
C LEU A 204 14.21 -8.78 2.21
N LEU A 205 13.36 -7.76 2.10
CA LEU A 205 11.94 -7.92 1.84
C LEU A 205 11.72 -8.10 0.35
N ILE A 206 11.22 -9.27 -0.03
CA ILE A 206 10.89 -9.60 -1.41
C ILE A 206 9.37 -9.63 -1.55
N THR A 207 8.84 -8.75 -2.40
CA THR A 207 7.43 -8.71 -2.77
C THR A 207 7.28 -8.94 -4.27
N CYS A 208 6.03 -9.07 -4.71
CA CYS A 208 5.70 -9.26 -6.10
C CYS A 208 4.83 -8.15 -6.61
N SER A 209 5.22 -7.59 -7.75
CA SER A 209 4.44 -6.61 -8.49
C SER A 209 3.96 -7.24 -9.79
N GLY A 210 2.73 -6.94 -10.19
CA GLY A 210 2.11 -7.51 -11.39
C GLY A 210 1.57 -8.94 -11.20
N VAL A 211 0.99 -9.47 -12.27
CA VAL A 211 0.40 -10.82 -12.31
C VAL A 211 0.79 -11.52 -13.62
N GLY A 212 0.74 -12.86 -13.61
CA GLY A 212 1.02 -13.68 -14.79
C GLY A 212 2.39 -13.40 -15.40
N ALA A 213 2.44 -13.13 -16.70
CA ALA A 213 3.68 -12.87 -17.44
C ALA A 213 4.39 -11.57 -17.05
N ALA A 214 3.65 -10.60 -16.49
CA ALA A 214 4.19 -9.30 -16.07
C ALA A 214 4.65 -9.29 -14.60
N ALA A 215 4.51 -10.42 -13.89
CA ALA A 215 4.92 -10.51 -12.50
C ALA A 215 6.45 -10.40 -12.36
N ALA A 216 6.90 -9.52 -11.47
CA ALA A 216 8.30 -9.27 -11.19
C ALA A 216 8.57 -9.25 -9.67
N LYS A 217 9.72 -9.84 -9.28
CA LYS A 217 10.23 -9.73 -7.92
C LYS A 217 10.67 -8.28 -7.66
N VAL A 218 10.15 -7.69 -6.60
CA VAL A 218 10.58 -6.39 -6.08
C VAL A 218 11.32 -6.66 -4.78
N THR A 219 12.58 -6.23 -4.72
CA THR A 219 13.43 -6.45 -3.55
C THR A 219 13.68 -5.11 -2.86
N LYS A 220 13.42 -5.06 -1.56
CA LYS A 220 13.74 -3.93 -0.68
C LYS A 220 14.71 -4.41 0.38
N ASP A 221 15.90 -3.83 0.39
CA ASP A 221 16.86 -4.03 1.46
C ASP A 221 16.43 -3.22 2.70
N CYS A 222 16.06 -3.91 3.78
CA CYS A 222 15.67 -3.26 5.02
C CYS A 222 16.88 -2.67 5.76
N ALA A 223 18.09 -3.18 5.52
CA ALA A 223 19.32 -2.77 6.19
C ALA A 223 20.10 -1.66 5.45
N ALA A 224 19.75 -1.33 4.21
CA ALA A 224 20.46 -0.32 3.43
C ALA A 224 20.33 1.11 4.01
N PRO A 225 21.38 1.96 3.91
CA PRO A 225 21.32 3.38 4.26
C PRO A 225 20.22 4.12 3.46
N PRO A 226 19.55 5.15 4.03
CA PRO A 226 19.92 5.92 5.22
C PRO A 226 19.24 5.41 6.51
N ASN A 227 18.82 4.14 6.57
CA ASN A 227 17.97 3.65 7.65
C ASN A 227 18.68 3.64 9.02
N LEU A 228 18.55 4.74 9.76
CA LEU A 228 18.95 4.91 11.17
C LEU A 228 18.18 4.01 12.16
N GLN A 229 17.32 3.11 11.67
CA GLN A 229 16.32 2.39 12.48
C GLN A 229 16.55 0.89 12.66
N ASN A 230 17.72 0.35 12.27
CA ASN A 230 18.07 -1.07 12.50
C ASN A 230 16.92 -2.01 12.05
N LEU A 231 16.41 -1.82 10.83
CA LEU A 231 15.27 -2.58 10.33
C LEU A 231 15.76 -3.93 9.77
N THR A 232 14.99 -4.99 10.04
CA THR A 232 15.16 -6.31 9.45
C THR A 232 13.86 -6.71 8.75
N CYS A 233 13.93 -7.61 7.77
CA CYS A 233 12.71 -8.17 7.23
C CYS A 233 12.14 -9.17 8.24
N GLY A 234 10.87 -8.99 8.61
CA GLY A 234 10.19 -9.89 9.52
C GLY A 234 8.69 -9.95 9.27
N TRP A 235 8.04 -10.91 9.93
CA TRP A 235 6.59 -11.07 9.87
C TRP A 235 5.90 -10.06 10.79
N ASP A 236 5.04 -9.22 10.22
CA ASP A 236 4.19 -8.31 10.96
C ASP A 236 2.78 -8.91 11.08
N ALA A 237 2.45 -9.37 12.29
CA ALA A 237 1.16 -9.97 12.59
C ALA A 237 -0.01 -8.96 12.56
N ALA A 238 0.24 -7.66 12.73
CA ALA A 238 -0.81 -6.64 12.72
C ALA A 238 -1.35 -6.41 11.31
N ILE A 239 -0.48 -6.49 10.31
CA ILE A 239 -0.82 -6.32 8.89
C ILE A 239 -0.80 -7.63 8.09
N ASN A 240 -0.55 -8.77 8.76
CA ASN A 240 -0.56 -10.13 8.22
C ASN A 240 0.33 -10.29 6.97
N LYS A 241 1.53 -9.69 6.98
CA LYS A 241 2.52 -9.77 5.88
C LYS A 241 3.94 -9.56 6.38
N ASN A 242 4.92 -9.93 5.55
CA ASN A 242 6.32 -9.59 5.77
C ASN A 242 6.55 -8.10 5.50
N ALA A 243 7.35 -7.46 6.35
CA ALA A 243 7.66 -6.05 6.28
C ALA A 243 9.08 -5.76 6.78
N CYS A 244 9.64 -4.62 6.36
CA CYS A 244 10.79 -4.06 7.05
C CYS A 244 10.32 -3.51 8.39
N MET A 245 10.72 -4.15 9.48
CA MET A 245 10.32 -3.79 10.83
C MET A 245 11.57 -3.57 11.68
N VAL A 246 11.44 -2.76 12.72
CA VAL A 246 12.55 -2.57 13.68
C VAL A 246 12.93 -3.94 14.20
N LYS A 247 14.20 -4.31 14.01
CA LYS A 247 14.74 -5.52 14.60
C LYS A 247 14.47 -5.43 16.09
N GLN A 248 13.65 -6.33 16.64
CA GLN A 248 13.61 -6.51 18.09
C GLN A 248 15.00 -6.95 18.47
N CYS A 249 15.76 -5.96 18.89
CA CYS A 249 17.10 -6.14 19.31
C CYS A 249 17.06 -6.57 20.76
N ASP A 250 17.55 -7.78 21.02
CA ASP A 250 18.05 -8.11 22.34
C ASP A 250 19.34 -7.32 22.56
N ALA A 251 19.20 -6.13 23.14
CA ALA A 251 20.33 -5.24 23.41
C ALA A 251 21.36 -5.99 24.25
N ASN A 252 22.50 -6.32 23.64
CA ASN A 252 23.55 -7.04 24.34
C ASN A 252 24.43 -6.02 25.07
N CYS A 253 24.12 -5.80 26.35
CA CYS A 253 24.91 -4.97 27.24
C CYS A 253 25.98 -5.76 28.00
N THR A 254 26.44 -6.87 27.46
CA THR A 254 27.53 -7.67 28.01
C THR A 254 28.64 -7.86 26.97
N THR A 255 29.89 -7.81 27.42
CA THR A 255 31.03 -8.24 26.59
C THR A 255 31.07 -9.77 26.53
N ASP A 256 31.88 -10.36 25.64
CA ASP A 256 32.08 -11.82 25.45
C ASP A 256 32.58 -12.60 26.70
N GLY A 257 32.54 -11.99 27.89
CA GLY A 257 32.85 -12.57 29.20
C GLY A 257 31.76 -12.37 30.27
N SER A 258 30.53 -11.96 29.91
CA SER A 258 29.41 -11.67 30.84
C SER A 258 29.54 -10.41 31.68
N GLU A 259 30.59 -9.60 31.48
CA GLU A 259 30.74 -8.33 32.18
C GLU A 259 29.83 -7.25 31.57
N LYS A 260 29.11 -6.51 32.42
CA LYS A 260 28.20 -5.45 32.00
C LYS A 260 28.97 -4.30 31.34
N ILE A 261 28.60 -3.91 30.12
CA ILE A 261 29.14 -2.74 29.44
C ILE A 261 28.80 -1.47 30.25
N VAL A 262 29.82 -0.76 30.74
CA VAL A 262 29.68 0.49 31.52
C VAL A 262 29.21 1.65 30.63
N CYS A 263 29.73 1.71 29.39
CA CYS A 263 29.29 2.61 28.33
C CYS A 263 29.77 2.05 26.99
N GLY A 264 28.88 1.88 26.02
CA GLY A 264 29.23 1.30 24.72
C GLY A 264 28.02 1.06 23.83
N PRO A 265 28.19 0.77 22.54
CA PRO A 265 27.06 0.43 21.66
C PRO A 265 26.43 -0.89 22.11
N ASN A 266 25.10 -0.96 22.10
CA ASN A 266 24.33 -2.16 22.47
C ASN A 266 24.13 -3.16 21.31
N GLY A 267 24.85 -2.97 20.20
CA GLY A 267 24.68 -3.71 18.95
C GLY A 267 23.48 -3.27 18.11
N CYS A 268 22.70 -2.26 18.54
CA CYS A 268 21.40 -1.93 17.95
C CYS A 268 21.14 -0.44 17.80
N GLY A 269 22.21 0.35 17.67
CA GLY A 269 22.13 1.79 17.46
C GLY A 269 21.80 2.60 18.71
N GLN A 270 21.73 1.97 19.89
CA GLN A 270 21.65 2.67 21.19
C GLN A 270 22.90 2.37 22.02
N LEU A 271 23.04 3.06 23.16
CA LEU A 271 24.15 2.87 24.09
C LEU A 271 23.71 2.07 25.32
N CYS A 272 24.55 1.13 25.74
CA CYS A 272 24.47 0.39 27.00
C CYS A 272 25.14 1.14 28.14
N GLY A 273 24.71 0.83 29.37
CA GLY A 273 25.38 1.22 30.60
C GLY A 273 24.82 2.46 31.28
N SER A 274 25.36 2.78 32.45
CA SER A 274 25.05 3.99 33.22
C SER A 274 26.35 4.53 33.77
N CYS A 275 26.65 5.78 33.44
CA CYS A 275 27.84 6.45 33.96
C CYS A 275 27.57 7.00 35.37
N SER A 276 28.63 7.23 36.15
CA SER A 276 28.55 7.87 37.47
C SER A 276 27.82 9.22 37.40
N ASP A 277 27.30 9.70 38.53
CA ASP A 277 26.46 10.92 38.61
C ASP A 277 27.01 12.11 37.81
N GLY A 278 26.27 12.46 36.75
CA GLY A 278 26.56 13.57 35.84
C GLY A 278 27.64 13.27 34.80
N TRP A 279 27.88 12.01 34.45
CA TRP A 279 28.65 11.62 33.27
C TRP A 279 27.69 11.11 32.18
N LYS A 280 28.02 11.33 30.90
CA LYS A 280 27.24 10.83 29.75
C LYS A 280 28.05 9.82 28.97
N CYS A 281 27.38 8.80 28.42
CA CYS A 281 28.04 7.84 27.54
C CYS A 281 28.26 8.47 26.16
N ASN A 282 29.52 8.55 25.71
CA ASN A 282 29.91 8.99 24.37
C ASN A 282 30.57 7.81 23.64
N VAL A 283 29.75 7.14 22.82
CA VAL A 283 30.08 6.00 21.94
C VAL A 283 30.70 4.80 22.67
N THR A 284 31.90 4.91 23.23
CA THR A 284 32.62 3.83 23.93
C THR A 284 33.07 4.18 25.34
N ALA A 285 32.88 5.42 25.80
CA ALA A 285 33.37 5.87 27.10
C ALA A 285 32.41 6.83 27.80
N CYS A 286 32.36 6.74 29.13
CA CYS A 286 31.72 7.78 29.94
C CYS A 286 32.56 9.06 29.87
N VAL A 287 31.99 10.11 29.30
CA VAL A 287 32.57 11.44 29.30
C VAL A 287 31.90 12.28 30.38
N ALA A 288 32.68 13.10 31.05
CA ALA A 288 32.12 13.99 32.05
C ALA A 288 31.23 15.04 31.38
N VAL A 289 30.19 15.51 32.06
CA VAL A 289 29.44 16.71 31.65
C VAL A 289 29.46 17.77 32.74
N GLU A 290 29.12 19.00 32.38
CA GLU A 290 29.07 20.10 33.35
C GLU A 290 28.11 19.75 34.50
N GLY A 291 28.55 19.94 35.74
CA GLY A 291 27.82 19.56 36.94
C GLY A 291 28.03 18.11 37.41
N ALA A 292 28.87 17.32 36.74
CA ALA A 292 29.29 15.99 37.21
C ALA A 292 29.89 16.05 38.61
N ALA A 293 29.68 15.02 39.42
CA ALA A 293 30.46 14.86 40.65
C ALA A 293 31.94 14.62 40.31
N CYS A 294 32.84 15.38 40.91
CA CYS A 294 34.28 15.26 40.72
C CYS A 294 35.00 15.24 42.08
N THR A 295 36.06 14.44 42.14
CA THR A 295 36.93 14.21 43.29
C THR A 295 38.34 14.00 42.76
N ALA A 296 39.35 14.06 43.63
CA ALA A 296 40.72 13.72 43.24
C ALA A 296 40.86 12.26 42.74
N ALA A 297 39.90 11.38 43.02
CA ALA A 297 39.92 9.99 42.59
C ALA A 297 39.42 9.79 41.14
N ASN A 298 38.60 10.70 40.61
CA ASN A 298 37.96 10.55 39.29
C ASN A 298 38.14 11.75 38.36
N PHE A 299 38.88 12.78 38.79
CA PHE A 299 39.21 13.94 37.96
C PHE A 299 40.54 14.59 38.39
N PRO A 300 41.40 15.04 37.46
CA PRO A 300 42.68 15.66 37.82
C PRO A 300 42.49 16.94 38.64
N ALA A 301 43.19 17.03 39.78
CA ALA A 301 43.14 18.22 40.64
C ALA A 301 43.62 19.49 39.92
N GLN A 302 44.48 19.33 38.93
CA GLN A 302 45.04 20.39 38.10
C GLN A 302 44.09 20.83 36.97
N GLY A 303 42.91 20.23 36.82
CA GLY A 303 42.06 20.44 35.65
C GLY A 303 42.57 19.71 34.41
N GLN A 304 41.83 19.83 33.31
CA GLN A 304 42.24 19.35 32.00
C GLN A 304 41.62 20.19 30.88
N CYS A 305 42.14 20.06 29.67
CA CYS A 305 41.61 20.70 28.47
C CYS A 305 40.94 19.69 27.55
N GLU A 306 39.77 20.04 27.04
CA GLU A 306 39.14 19.37 25.91
C GLU A 306 38.97 20.38 24.77
N GLY A 307 39.92 20.36 23.82
CA GLY A 307 40.00 21.39 22.79
C GLY A 307 40.19 22.79 23.39
N LYS A 308 39.19 23.68 23.20
CA LYS A 308 39.20 25.06 23.73
C LYS A 308 38.43 25.22 25.05
N VAL A 309 37.97 24.11 25.63
CA VAL A 309 37.21 24.12 26.87
C VAL A 309 38.12 23.70 28.02
N TRP A 310 38.18 24.54 29.04
CA TRP A 310 38.84 24.22 30.30
C TRP A 310 37.86 23.57 31.26
N MET A 311 38.23 22.40 31.78
CA MET A 311 37.45 21.63 32.73
C MET A 311 38.17 21.59 34.09
N TYR A 312 37.47 21.95 35.17
CA TYR A 312 38.03 21.89 36.53
C TYR A 312 36.97 21.50 37.56
N CYS A 313 37.43 20.91 38.66
CA CYS A 313 36.57 20.54 39.77
C CYS A 313 36.41 21.70 40.76
N ASN A 314 35.20 22.17 40.99
CA ASN A 314 34.89 23.21 41.97
C ASN A 314 33.83 22.69 42.95
N THR A 315 34.14 22.70 44.25
CA THR A 315 33.23 22.23 45.31
C THR A 315 32.63 20.84 45.03
N GLY A 316 33.44 19.92 44.48
CA GLY A 316 33.00 18.56 44.14
C GLY A 316 32.14 18.46 42.87
N LYS A 317 32.02 19.55 42.10
CA LYS A 317 31.25 19.63 40.86
C LYS A 317 32.11 20.11 39.70
N LEU A 318 32.00 19.42 38.57
CA LEU A 318 32.78 19.72 37.38
C LEU A 318 32.26 20.99 36.71
N LYS A 319 33.17 21.90 36.38
CA LYS A 319 32.89 23.18 35.73
C LYS A 319 33.61 23.26 34.40
N TYR A 320 32.94 23.89 33.44
CA TYR A 320 33.40 24.06 32.07
C TYR A 320 33.54 25.54 31.80
N VAL A 321 34.65 25.94 31.18
CA VAL A 321 34.88 27.30 30.72
C VAL A 321 35.27 27.23 29.27
N ASP A 322 34.42 27.74 28.39
CA ASP A 322 34.82 27.99 27.01
C ASP A 322 35.80 29.16 27.01
N CYS A 323 37.07 28.87 26.73
CA CYS A 323 38.13 29.86 26.79
C CYS A 323 37.92 30.96 25.75
N VAL A 324 37.33 30.66 24.59
CA VAL A 324 37.05 31.67 23.56
C VAL A 324 35.97 32.62 24.03
N ALA A 325 34.89 32.09 24.62
CA ALA A 325 33.82 32.92 25.18
C ALA A 325 34.30 33.78 26.36
N ALA A 326 35.29 33.30 27.11
CA ALA A 326 35.93 34.03 28.19
C ALA A 326 36.97 35.08 27.71
N GLY A 327 37.15 35.26 26.39
CA GLY A 327 38.09 36.24 25.82
C GLY A 327 39.54 35.78 25.74
N MET A 328 39.79 34.48 25.96
CA MET A 328 41.10 33.83 25.85
C MET A 328 41.18 33.02 24.55
N ASN A 329 42.38 32.61 24.13
CA ASN A 329 42.57 31.99 22.82
C ASN A 329 42.60 30.47 22.87
N LYS A 330 42.93 29.89 24.03
CA LYS A 330 43.07 28.43 24.19
C LYS A 330 42.87 28.00 25.64
N CYS A 331 42.62 26.72 25.82
CA CYS A 331 42.89 26.05 27.08
C CYS A 331 44.34 25.55 27.07
N GLY A 332 45.09 25.73 28.16
CA GLY A 332 46.47 25.25 28.25
C GLY A 332 47.00 25.17 29.68
N TRP A 333 48.18 24.57 29.82
CA TRP A 333 48.86 24.46 31.11
C TRP A 333 49.53 25.78 31.51
N ASN A 334 49.20 26.32 32.69
CA ASN A 334 49.92 27.43 33.30
C ASN A 334 50.96 26.88 34.29
N GLY A 335 52.24 26.96 33.91
CA GLY A 335 53.35 26.49 34.74
C GLY A 335 53.53 27.25 36.06
N SER A 336 53.15 28.53 36.11
CA SER A 336 53.22 29.34 37.33
C SER A 336 52.08 29.01 38.31
N ALA A 337 50.90 28.64 37.80
CA ALA A 337 49.75 28.26 38.61
C ALA A 337 49.67 26.75 38.92
N GLY A 338 50.49 25.92 38.23
CA GLY A 338 50.52 24.48 38.40
C GLY A 338 49.22 23.77 37.99
N LYS A 339 48.45 24.36 37.07
CA LYS A 339 47.14 23.87 36.63
C LYS A 339 46.83 24.22 35.17
N PHE A 340 45.88 23.52 34.57
CA PHE A 340 45.25 23.95 33.33
C PHE A 340 44.31 25.13 33.58
N GLU A 341 44.25 26.05 32.62
CA GLU A 341 43.31 27.18 32.61
C GLU A 341 43.18 27.77 31.19
N CYS A 342 42.33 28.79 31.05
CA CYS A 342 42.21 29.56 29.81
C CYS A 342 43.36 30.58 29.69
N LEU A 343 44.05 30.59 28.54
CA LEU A 343 45.25 31.37 28.23
C LEU A 343 45.13 32.17 26.92
#